data_AF-A0A354HT84-F1
#
_entry.id   AF-A0A354HT84-F1
#
_cell.length_a   1.000
_cell.length_b   1.000
_cell.length_c   1.000
_cell.angle_alpha   90.00
_cell.angle_beta   90.00
_cell.angle_gamma   90.00
#
_symmetry.space_group_name_H-M   'P 1'
#
loop_
_entity.id
_entity.type
_entity.pdbx_description
1 polymer ?
#
loop_
_entity_poly.entity_id
_entity_poly.type
_entity_poly.pdbx_seq_one_letter_code
_entity_poly.pdbx_strand_id
1 'polypeptide(L)' 'MNPALLIFIIVTLAILALSLFFSFVPIGLWISALAAGVKVGLMNLVGMRIRRVIPARIVN' A
#
# COMPACT_ATOMS: atom_id res chain seq x y z
N MET A 1 11.47 15.24 29.80
CA MET A 1 11.93 14.47 28.63
C MET A 1 12.64 15.42 27.68
N ASN A 2 13.83 15.06 27.18
CA ASN A 2 14.56 15.91 26.25
C ASN A 2 13.75 16.06 24.95
N PRO A 3 13.54 17.28 24.42
CA PRO A 3 12.73 17.50 23.22
C PRO A 3 13.27 16.74 22.00
N ALA A 4 14.59 16.52 21.93
CA ALA A 4 15.22 15.68 20.91
C ALA A 4 14.71 14.23 20.92
N LEU A 5 14.52 13.62 22.10
CA LEU A 5 14.02 12.24 22.21
C LEU A 5 12.58 12.10 21.70
N LEU A 6 11.73 13.10 21.97
CA LEU A 6 10.35 13.11 21.47
C LEU A 6 10.30 13.17 19.94
N ILE A 7 11.14 14.01 19.33
CA ILE A 7 11.23 14.12 17.86
C ILE A 7 11.64 12.78 17.24
N PHE A 8 12.67 12.12 17.80
CA PHE A 8 13.10 10.81 17.31
C PHE A 8 12.00 9.76 17.37
N ILE A 9 11.28 9.66 18.49
CA ILE A 9 10.19 8.70 18.66
C ILE A 9 9.07 8.93 17.62
N ILE A 10 8.67 10.18 17.40
CA ILE A 10 7.62 10.53 16.44
C ILE A 10 8.05 10.18 15.02
N VAL A 11 9.29 10.51 14.64
CA VAL A 11 9.82 10.20 13.29
C VAL A 11 9.89 8.70 13.07
N THR A 12 10.37 7.93 14.05
CA THR A 12 10.43 6.47 13.95
C THR A 12 9.03 5.86 13.81
N LEU A 13 8.06 6.31 14.61
CA LEU A 13 6.66 5.88 14.49
C LEU A 13 6.05 6.24 13.14
N ALA A 14 6.30 7.44 12.63
CA ALA A 14 5.82 7.86 11.33
C ALA A 14 6.37 6.99 10.20
N ILE A 15 7.67 6.68 10.21
CA ILE A 15 8.31 5.81 9.21
C ILE A 15 7.72 4.39 9.29
N LEU A 16 7.55 3.83 10.49
CA LEU A 16 6.94 2.51 10.69
C LEU A 16 5.50 2.47 10.15
N ALA A 17 4.69 3.49 10.47
CA ALA A 17 3.33 3.60 9.99
C ALA A 17 3.28 3.68 8.46
N LEU A 18 4.16 4.48 7.85
CA LEU A 18 4.23 4.63 6.39
C LEU A 18 4.69 3.33 5.72
N SER A 19 5.67 2.64 6.31
CA SER A 19 6.17 1.35 5.80
C SER A 19 5.08 0.28 5.84
N LEU A 20 4.33 0.16 6.95
CA LEU A 20 3.18 -0.73 7.02
C LEU A 20 2.14 -0.34 5.97
N PHE A 21 1.77 0.94 5.90
CA PHE A 21 0.77 1.43 4.95
C PHE A 21 1.10 1.04 3.50
N PHE A 22 2.35 1.26 3.06
CA PHE A 22 2.79 0.87 1.72
C PHE A 22 2.84 -0.66 1.50
N SER A 23 3.02 -1.45 2.56
CA SER A 23 2.97 -2.91 2.48
C SER A 23 1.53 -3.45 2.35
N PHE A 24 0.57 -2.78 2.97
CA PHE A 24 -0.85 -3.15 2.93
C PHE A 24 -1.56 -2.65 1.67
N VAL A 25 -1.27 -1.42 1.24
CA VAL A 25 -1.91 -0.81 0.08
C VAL A 25 -1.15 -1.24 -1.18
N PRO A 26 -1.78 -2.00 -2.11
CA PRO A 26 -1.11 -2.53 -3.29
C PRO A 26 -0.97 -1.46 -4.39
N ILE A 27 -0.26 -0.37 -4.09
CA ILE A 27 -0.08 0.77 -5.02
C ILE A 27 0.62 0.34 -6.30
N GLY A 28 1.63 -0.53 -6.21
CA GLY A 28 2.32 -1.06 -7.39
C GLY A 28 1.38 -1.77 -8.36
N LEU A 29 0.50 -2.63 -7.85
CA LEU A 29 -0.54 -3.31 -8.65
C LEU A 29 -1.57 -2.33 -9.21
N TRP A 30 -1.93 -1.30 -8.44
CA TRP A 30 -2.86 -0.27 -8.89
C TRP A 30 -2.30 0.53 -10.07
N ILE A 31 -1.03 0.90 -10.01
CA ILE A 31 -0.32 1.56 -11.11
C ILE A 31 -0.23 0.62 -12.33
N SER A 32 0.11 -0.65 -12.14
CA SER A 32 0.15 -1.63 -13.24
C SER A 32 -1.21 -1.82 -13.90
N ALA A 33 -2.30 -1.83 -13.15
CA ALA A 33 -3.65 -1.95 -13.69
C ALA A 33 -4.08 -0.70 -14.47
N LEU A 34 -3.74 0.50 -13.97
CA LEU A 34 -3.95 1.76 -14.70
C LEU A 34 -3.18 1.78 -16.02
N ALA A 35 -1.92 1.33 -16.01
CA ALA A 35 -1.08 1.25 -17.21
C ALA A 35 -1.64 0.27 -18.26
N ALA A 36 -2.30 -0.80 -17.82
CA ALA A 36 -3.00 -1.74 -18.70
C ALA A 36 -4.42 -1.31 -19.10
N GLY A 37 -4.85 -0.10 -18.74
CA GLY A 37 -6.19 0.42 -19.06
C GLY A 37 -7.33 -0.20 -18.23
N VAL A 38 -7.01 -1.00 -17.21
CA VAL A 38 -7.99 -1.65 -16.33
C VAL A 38 -8.36 -0.69 -15.19
N LYS A 39 -9.60 -0.19 -15.21
CA LYS A 39 -10.13 0.69 -14.17
C LYS A 39 -10.49 -0.12 -12.90
N VAL A 40 -9.51 -0.36 -12.04
CA VAL A 40 -9.71 -0.97 -10.72
C VAL A 40 -9.31 0.00 -9.60
N GLY A 41 -10.19 0.17 -8.61
CA GLY A 41 -9.89 0.96 -7.41
C GLY A 41 -9.00 0.20 -6.43
N LEU A 42 -8.30 0.95 -5.55
CA LEU A 42 -7.44 0.38 -4.50
C LEU A 42 -8.18 -0.63 -3.59
N MET A 43 -9.42 -0.32 -3.22
CA MET A 43 -10.26 -1.21 -2.42
C MET A 43 -10.61 -2.52 -3.15
N ASN A 44 -10.75 -2.48 -4.48
CA ASN A 44 -10.99 -3.68 -5.27
C ASN A 44 -9.76 -4.60 -5.27
N LEU A 45 -8.55 -4.05 -5.37
CA LEU A 45 -7.30 -4.82 -5.31
C LEU A 45 -7.09 -5.48 -3.94
N VAL A 46 -7.43 -4.78 -2.86
CA VAL A 46 -7.44 -5.36 -1.51
C VAL A 46 -8.48 -6.49 -1.41
N GLY A 47 -9.68 -6.27 -1.95
CA GLY A 47 -10.73 -7.31 -2.02
C GLY A 47 -10.33 -8.52 -2.87
N MET A 48 -9.56 -8.32 -3.94
CA MET A 48 -8.99 -9.41 -4.76
C MET A 48 -7.99 -10.24 -3.97
N ARG A 49 -7.15 -9.60 -3.13
CA ARG A 49 -6.20 -10.29 -2.26
C ARG A 49 -6.92 -11.16 -1.21
N ILE A 50 -8.02 -10.65 -0.63
CA ILE A 50 -8.86 -11.41 0.32
C ILE A 50 -9.55 -12.60 -0.37
N ARG A 51 -10.08 -12.39 -1.57
CA ARG A 51 -10.75 -13.42 -2.39
C ARG A 51 -9.77 -14.38 -3.10
N ARG A 52 -8.46 -14.24 -2.87
CA ARG A 52 -7.38 -15.02 -3.51
C ARG A 52 -7.42 -14.99 -5.05
N VAL A 53 -7.89 -13.89 -5.65
CA VAL A 53 -7.81 -13.69 -7.10
C VAL A 53 -6.46 -13.08 -7.42
N ILE A 54 -5.64 -13.77 -8.21
CA ILE A 54 -4.32 -13.29 -8.62
C ILE A 54 -4.50 -12.15 -9.62
N PRO A 55 -4.23 -10.88 -9.26
CA PRO A 55 -4.53 -9.74 -10.10
C PRO A 55 -3.64 -9.69 -11.36
N ALA A 56 -2.48 -10.34 -11.33
CA ALA A 56 -1.60 -10.48 -12.50
C ALA A 56 -2.25 -11.19 -13.69
N ARG A 57 -3.33 -11.99 -13.47
CA ARG A 57 -4.09 -12.64 -14.53
C ARG A 57 -5.18 -11.77 -15.17
N ILE A 58 -5.46 -10.59 -14.62
CA ILE A 58 -6.48 -9.66 -15.14
C ILE A 58 -5.85 -8.63 -16.08
N VAL A 59 -4.54 -8.41 -15.94
CA VAL A 59 -3.75 -7.40 -16.67
C VAL A 59 -3.22 -7.93 -18.01
N ASN A 60 -3.19 -9.25 -18.22
CA ASN A 60 -2.65 -9.93 -19.41
C ASN A 60 -3.75 -10.60 -20.24
#